data_AF-A0A1W0CCN8-F1
#
_entry.id   AF-A0A1W0CCN8-F1
#
_cell.length_a   1.000
_cell.length_b   1.000
_cell.length_c   1.000
_cell.angle_alpha   90.00
_cell.angle_beta   90.00
_cell.angle_gamma   90.00
#
_symmetry.space_group_name_H-M   'P 1'
#
loop_
_entity.id
_entity.type
_entity.pdbx_description
1 polymer ?
#
loop_
_entity_poly.entity_id
_entity_poly.type
_entity_poly.pdbx_seq_one_letter_code
_entity_poly.pdbx_strand_id
1 'polypeptide(L)'
;MKPAILALFLALPLPASATTPQQDARELLAYLKQTRAEVNRAGKAGDKVALQRIERDALQRWRAWPNDERHSPYANCHAALTDMLDFLSAVERKDKSWRDRRIRHFREDLAECEQAVKAKRP
;
A
#
# COMPACT_ATOMS: atom_id res chain seq x y z
N MET A 1 7.13 56.38 -16.89
CA MET A 1 5.78 55.83 -16.66
C MET A 1 5.92 54.59 -15.77
N LYS A 2 5.37 54.64 -14.54
CA LYS A 2 4.93 53.47 -13.76
C LYS A 2 3.39 53.46 -13.86
N PRO A 3 2.74 52.29 -14.00
CA PRO A 3 2.36 51.47 -12.84
C PRO A 3 2.94 50.02 -12.95
N ALA A 4 3.25 49.31 -11.86
CA ALA A 4 2.33 48.57 -10.97
C ALA A 4 1.70 47.36 -11.72
N ILE A 5 1.65 46.11 -11.28
CA ILE A 5 1.61 45.47 -9.96
C ILE A 5 1.86 43.96 -10.15
N LEU A 6 2.36 43.35 -9.08
CA LEU A 6 2.41 41.93 -8.72
C LEU A 6 1.63 40.92 -9.61
N ALA A 7 2.32 39.83 -9.94
CA ALA A 7 1.72 38.51 -10.05
C ALA A 7 2.67 37.46 -9.46
N LEU A 8 2.96 37.58 -8.15
CA LEU A 8 3.55 36.52 -7.34
C LEU A 8 2.40 35.61 -6.88
N PHE A 9 1.86 34.80 -7.79
CA PHE A 9 0.82 33.84 -7.47
C PHE A 9 1.41 32.45 -7.34
N LEU A 10 1.13 31.84 -6.18
CA LEU A 10 1.06 30.39 -5.93
C LEU A 10 2.35 29.65 -5.58
N ALA A 11 3.01 30.07 -4.50
CA ALA A 11 3.55 29.09 -3.56
C ALA A 11 2.55 28.95 -2.40
N LEU A 12 1.37 28.37 -2.68
CA LEU A 12 0.59 27.80 -1.58
C LEU A 12 1.43 26.64 -1.04
N PRO A 13 1.85 26.64 0.24
CA PRO A 13 2.11 25.37 0.87
C PRO A 13 0.74 24.68 0.86
N LEU A 14 0.54 23.73 -0.06
CA LEU A 14 -0.52 22.75 0.17
C LEU A 14 -0.22 22.23 1.57
N PRO A 15 -1.13 22.37 2.55
CA PRO A 15 -0.97 21.63 3.77
C PRO A 15 -0.85 20.19 3.30
N ALA A 16 0.35 19.60 3.47
CA ALA A 16 0.48 18.17 3.57
C ALA A 16 -0.49 17.84 4.69
N SER A 17 -1.72 17.51 4.32
CA SER A 17 -2.77 17.16 5.26
C SER A 17 -2.17 15.96 5.92
N ALA A 18 -1.69 16.15 7.15
CA ALA A 18 -1.07 15.09 7.90
C ALA A 18 -2.16 14.03 8.03
N THR A 19 -2.07 13.02 7.18
CA THR A 19 -3.00 11.92 7.18
C THR A 19 -2.89 11.29 8.56
N THR A 20 -4.05 11.04 9.15
CA THR A 20 -4.06 10.33 10.43
C THR A 20 -3.59 8.90 10.15
N PRO A 21 -2.90 8.22 11.10
CA PRO A 21 -2.49 6.84 10.91
C PRO A 21 -3.65 5.90 10.51
N GLN A 22 -4.88 6.25 10.92
CA GLN A 22 -6.08 5.54 10.50
C GLN A 22 -6.43 5.76 9.02
N GLN A 23 -6.28 6.98 8.50
CA GLN A 23 -6.48 7.27 7.08
C GLN A 23 -5.42 6.56 6.24
N ASP A 24 -4.14 6.61 6.64
CA ASP A 24 -3.06 5.88 5.97
C ASP A 24 -3.35 4.38 5.91
N ALA A 25 -3.81 3.79 7.03
CA ALA A 25 -4.20 2.39 7.09
C ALA A 25 -5.42 2.06 6.21
N ARG A 26 -6.42 2.95 6.13
CA ARG A 26 -7.58 2.78 5.24
C ARG A 26 -7.19 2.80 3.77
N GLU A 27 -6.32 3.73 3.38
CA GLU A 27 -5.82 3.85 2.02
C GLU A 27 -4.98 2.64 1.64
N LEU A 28 -4.10 2.19 2.55
CA LEU A 28 -3.32 0.97 2.34
C LEU A 28 -4.23 -0.26 2.23
N LEU A 29 -5.23 -0.39 3.10
CA LEU A 29 -6.19 -1.49 3.05
C LEU A 29 -6.96 -1.52 1.71
N ALA A 30 -7.43 -0.37 1.24
CA ALA A 30 -8.11 -0.26 -0.05
C ALA A 30 -7.19 -0.71 -1.19
N TYR A 31 -5.94 -0.25 -1.18
CA TYR A 31 -4.92 -0.68 -2.13
C TYR A 31 -4.66 -2.18 -2.09
N LEU A 32 -4.45 -2.79 -0.91
CA LEU A 32 -4.18 -4.23 -0.78
C LEU A 32 -5.31 -5.09 -1.35
N LYS A 33 -6.57 -4.69 -1.12
CA LYS A 33 -7.74 -5.37 -1.68
C LYS A 33 -7.78 -5.29 -3.20
N GLN A 34 -7.56 -4.10 -3.74
CA GLN A 34 -7.53 -3.90 -5.19
C GLN A 34 -6.38 -4.69 -5.82
N THR A 35 -5.17 -4.53 -5.31
CA THR A 35 -3.96 -5.16 -5.86
C THR A 35 -4.06 -6.67 -5.86
N ARG A 36 -4.65 -7.30 -4.83
CA ARG A 36 -4.91 -8.74 -4.83
C ARG A 36 -5.70 -9.19 -6.08
N ALA A 37 -6.73 -8.46 -6.47
CA ALA A 37 -7.51 -8.77 -7.67
C ALA A 37 -6.67 -8.59 -8.94
N GLU A 38 -5.84 -7.55 -9.00
CA GLU A 38 -4.96 -7.29 -10.13
C GLU A 38 -3.88 -8.36 -10.31
N VAL A 39 -3.26 -8.79 -9.22
CA VAL A 39 -2.27 -9.87 -9.20
C VAL A 39 -2.87 -11.18 -9.70
N ASN A 40 -4.08 -11.54 -9.24
CA ASN A 40 -4.76 -12.75 -9.72
C ASN A 40 -5.06 -12.69 -11.22
N ARG A 41 -5.51 -11.52 -11.71
CA ARG A 41 -5.78 -11.29 -13.14
C ARG A 41 -4.51 -11.37 -13.97
N ALA A 42 -3.47 -10.64 -13.60
CA ALA A 42 -2.18 -10.62 -14.30
C ALA A 42 -1.50 -12.00 -14.28
N GLY A 43 -1.54 -12.70 -13.14
CA GLY A 43 -1.01 -14.04 -13.00
C GLY A 43 -1.72 -15.06 -13.89
N LYS A 44 -3.06 -15.00 -14.00
CA LYS A 44 -3.83 -15.84 -14.93
C LYS A 44 -3.52 -15.55 -16.39
N ALA A 45 -3.30 -14.29 -16.73
CA ALA A 45 -2.95 -13.87 -18.09
C ALA A 45 -1.48 -14.10 -18.46
N GLY A 46 -0.61 -14.44 -17.49
CA GLY A 46 0.83 -14.49 -17.70
C GLY A 46 1.47 -13.13 -17.95
N ASP A 47 0.81 -12.04 -17.54
CA ASP A 47 1.26 -10.67 -17.77
C ASP A 47 2.36 -10.27 -16.78
N LYS A 48 3.60 -10.56 -17.16
CA LYS A 48 4.78 -10.26 -16.34
C LYS A 48 5.00 -8.77 -16.14
N VAL A 49 4.65 -7.93 -17.12
CA VAL A 49 4.85 -6.48 -17.04
C VAL A 49 3.90 -5.89 -16.00
N ALA A 50 2.64 -6.34 -15.98
CA ALA A 50 1.70 -5.95 -14.94
C ALA A 50 2.15 -6.40 -13.55
N LEU A 51 2.66 -7.62 -13.41
CA LEU A 51 3.17 -8.11 -12.12
C LEU A 51 4.36 -7.29 -11.61
N GLN A 52 5.32 -6.96 -12.47
CA GLN A 52 6.47 -6.11 -12.11
C GLN A 52 6.05 -4.68 -11.75
N ARG A 53 5.05 -4.12 -12.45
CA ARG A 53 4.49 -2.81 -12.09
C ARG A 53 3.87 -2.85 -10.70
N ILE A 54 3.06 -3.87 -10.43
CA ILE A 54 2.42 -4.06 -9.12
C ILE A 54 3.47 -4.18 -8.01
N GLU A 55 4.52 -4.98 -8.22
CA GLU A 55 5.61 -5.16 -7.26
C GLU A 55 6.33 -3.85 -6.96
N ARG A 56 6.67 -3.06 -7.99
CA ARG A 56 7.29 -1.75 -7.81
C ARG A 56 6.39 -0.80 -7.01
N ASP A 57 5.11 -0.73 -7.34
CA ASP A 57 4.15 0.14 -6.65
C ASP A 57 3.96 -0.30 -5.18
N ALA A 58 3.94 -1.61 -4.93
CA ALA A 58 3.89 -2.17 -3.58
C ALA A 58 5.16 -1.83 -2.78
N LEU A 59 6.34 -1.93 -3.41
CA LEU A 59 7.62 -1.60 -2.78
C LEU A 59 7.72 -0.11 -2.44
N GLN A 60 7.20 0.77 -3.30
CA GLN A 60 7.13 2.21 -3.01
C GLN A 60 6.28 2.49 -1.79
N ARG A 61 5.09 1.87 -1.70
CA ARG A 61 4.20 2.01 -0.53
C ARG A 61 4.81 1.43 0.73
N TRP A 62 5.54 0.33 0.61
CA TRP A 62 6.23 -0.31 1.73
C TRP A 62 7.30 0.63 2.30
N ARG A 63 8.11 1.24 1.43
CA ARG A 63 9.13 2.22 1.84
C ARG A 63 8.52 3.51 2.40
N ALA A 64 7.33 3.88 1.95
CA ALA A 64 6.64 5.09 2.38
C ALA A 64 5.87 4.89 3.70
N TRP A 65 5.72 3.65 4.18
CA TRP A 65 4.97 3.39 5.40
C TRP A 65 5.68 3.99 6.63
N PRO A 66 4.99 4.84 7.42
CA PRO A 66 5.63 5.47 8.57
C PRO A 66 6.00 4.45 9.66
N ASN A 67 7.25 4.50 10.11
CA ASN A 67 7.74 3.71 11.25
C ASN A 67 7.69 4.54 12.53
N ASP A 68 6.48 4.89 12.98
CA ASP A 68 6.26 5.61 14.22
C ASP A 68 5.20 4.93 15.11
N GLU A 69 5.22 5.26 16.40
CA GLU A 69 4.35 4.64 17.42
C GLU A 69 2.86 4.79 17.08
N ARG A 70 2.46 5.87 16.41
CA ARG A 70 1.06 6.15 16.06
C ARG A 70 0.53 5.16 15.01
N HIS A 71 1.42 4.56 14.22
CA HIS A 71 1.11 3.53 13.23
C HIS A 71 1.17 2.10 13.78
N SER A 72 1.68 1.90 14.99
CA SER A 72 1.75 0.57 15.63
C SER A 72 0.41 -0.19 15.68
N PRO A 73 -0.77 0.46 15.90
CA PRO A 73 -2.05 -0.27 15.89
C PRO A 73 -2.44 -0.80 14.50
N TYR A 74 -1.75 -0.37 13.45
CA TYR A 74 -1.99 -0.73 12.06
C TYR A 74 -0.82 -1.51 11.45
N ALA A 75 0.08 -2.06 12.28
CA ALA A 75 1.24 -2.82 11.82
C ALA A 75 0.87 -3.98 10.89
N ASN A 76 -0.30 -4.60 11.08
CA ASN A 76 -0.76 -5.72 10.26
C ASN A 76 -1.12 -5.27 8.82
N CYS A 77 -1.40 -3.99 8.60
CA CYS A 77 -1.53 -3.46 7.24
C CYS A 77 -0.17 -3.44 6.51
N HIS A 78 0.90 -3.10 7.22
CA HIS A 78 2.27 -3.15 6.69
C HIS A 78 2.78 -4.60 6.53
N ALA A 79 2.40 -5.50 7.45
CA ALA A 79 2.69 -6.93 7.36
C ALA A 79 2.00 -7.55 6.12
N ALA A 80 0.73 -7.25 5.89
CA ALA A 80 0.01 -7.68 4.68
C ALA A 80 0.69 -7.19 3.39
N LEU A 81 1.20 -5.95 3.37
CA LEU A 81 1.96 -5.44 2.24
C LEU A 81 3.28 -6.20 2.03
N THR A 82 3.96 -6.55 3.12
CA THR A 82 5.20 -7.35 3.10
C THR A 82 4.94 -8.75 2.55
N ASP A 83 3.90 -9.44 3.02
CA ASP A 83 3.55 -10.76 2.52
C ASP A 83 3.11 -10.75 1.05
N MET A 84 2.48 -9.68 0.59
CA MET A 84 2.15 -9.51 -0.82
C MET A 84 3.42 -9.39 -1.69
N LEU A 85 4.43 -8.64 -1.24
CA LEU A 85 5.73 -8.56 -1.91
C LEU A 85 6.43 -9.93 -1.94
N ASP A 86 6.46 -10.64 -0.81
CA ASP A 86 7.03 -11.99 -0.73
C ASP A 86 6.29 -12.99 -1.62
N PHE A 87 4.96 -12.87 -1.74
CA PHE A 87 4.15 -13.65 -2.68
C PHE A 87 4.57 -13.37 -4.13
N LEU A 88 4.68 -12.09 -4.53
CA LEU A 88 5.05 -11.69 -5.89
C LEU A 88 6.44 -12.21 -6.25
N SER A 89 7.41 -12.07 -5.34
CA SER A 89 8.75 -12.63 -5.50
C SER A 89 8.75 -14.15 -5.65
N ALA A 90 7.91 -14.88 -4.90
CA ALA A 90 7.78 -16.33 -5.09
C ALA A 90 7.11 -16.72 -6.40
N VAL A 91 6.16 -15.92 -6.91
CA VAL A 91 5.59 -16.13 -8.26
C VAL A 91 6.68 -16.03 -9.32
N GLU A 92 7.54 -15.02 -9.24
CA GLU A 92 8.66 -14.85 -10.18
C GLU A 92 9.66 -16.02 -10.10
N ARG A 93 10.02 -16.44 -8.89
CA ARG A 93 10.93 -17.58 -8.64
C ARG A 93 10.32 -18.95 -8.93
N LYS A 94 9.02 -19.02 -9.27
CA LYS A 94 8.25 -20.27 -9.43
C LYS A 94 8.26 -21.17 -8.17
N ASP A 95 8.44 -20.59 -6.99
CA ASP A 95 8.39 -21.33 -5.72
C ASP A 95 6.95 -21.48 -5.24
N LYS A 96 6.31 -22.57 -5.68
CA LYS A 96 4.92 -22.88 -5.33
C LYS A 96 4.71 -23.00 -3.82
N SER A 97 5.65 -23.63 -3.11
CA SER A 97 5.52 -23.89 -1.67
C SER A 97 5.56 -22.61 -0.85
N TRP A 98 6.41 -21.66 -1.24
CA TRP A 98 6.52 -20.37 -0.58
C TRP A 98 5.34 -19.48 -0.92
N ARG A 99 4.93 -19.45 -2.19
CA ARG A 99 3.75 -18.72 -2.65
C ARG A 99 2.50 -19.12 -1.87
N ASP A 100 2.26 -20.42 -1.70
CA ASP A 100 1.07 -20.92 -1.02
C ASP A 100 1.12 -20.67 0.50
N ARG A 101 2.31 -20.54 1.10
CA ARG A 101 2.47 -20.07 2.48
C ARG A 101 2.20 -18.58 2.62
N ARG A 102 2.76 -17.76 1.73
CA ARG A 102 2.62 -16.29 1.77
C ARG A 102 1.22 -15.81 1.44
N ILE A 103 0.50 -16.47 0.53
CA ILE A 103 -0.90 -16.13 0.28
C ILE A 103 -1.79 -16.38 1.50
N ARG A 104 -1.42 -17.31 2.39
CA ARG A 104 -2.15 -17.55 3.65
C ARG A 104 -1.89 -16.41 4.64
N HIS A 105 -0.63 -16.11 4.93
CA HIS A 105 -0.28 -15.02 5.85
C HIS A 105 -0.81 -13.67 5.36
N PHE A 106 -0.71 -13.39 4.05
CA PHE A 106 -1.34 -12.22 3.45
C PHE A 106 -2.84 -12.11 3.76
N ARG A 107 -3.59 -13.22 3.75
CA ARG A 107 -5.03 -13.20 4.06
C ARG A 107 -5.30 -12.96 5.54
N GLU A 108 -4.47 -13.55 6.40
CA GLU A 108 -4.53 -13.37 7.87
C GLU A 108 -4.26 -11.90 8.20
N ASP A 109 -3.12 -11.36 7.77
CA ASP A 109 -2.73 -9.97 8.02
C ASP A 109 -3.69 -8.96 7.39
N LEU A 110 -4.23 -9.25 6.20
CA LEU A 110 -5.26 -8.41 5.58
C LEU A 110 -6.53 -8.37 6.44
N ALA A 111 -6.97 -9.51 6.97
CA ALA A 111 -8.13 -9.55 7.85
C ALA A 111 -7.89 -8.82 9.17
N GLU A 112 -6.70 -8.94 9.74
CA GLU A 112 -6.31 -8.21 10.95
C GLU A 112 -6.19 -6.70 10.70
N CYS A 113 -5.62 -6.29 9.57
CA CYS A 113 -5.62 -4.90 9.12
C CYS A 113 -7.05 -4.35 8.99
N GLU A 114 -7.98 -5.12 8.39
CA GLU A 114 -9.39 -4.72 8.33
C GLU A 114 -10.01 -4.51 9.71
N GLN A 115 -9.72 -5.40 10.66
CA GLN A 115 -10.22 -5.30 12.02
C GLN A 115 -9.64 -4.07 12.72
N ALA A 116 -8.32 -3.84 12.62
CA ALA A 116 -7.66 -2.66 13.19
C ALA A 116 -8.26 -1.34 12.65
N VAL A 117 -8.51 -1.28 11.34
CA VAL A 117 -9.13 -0.12 10.69
C VAL A 117 -10.58 0.10 11.15
N LYS A 118 -11.36 -0.98 11.35
CA LYS A 118 -12.78 -0.93 11.78
C LYS A 118 -12.94 -0.65 13.27
N ALA A 119 -12.09 -1.21 14.13
CA ALA A 119 -12.21 -1.14 15.58
C ALA A 119 -12.00 0.27 16.14
N LYS A 120 -11.26 1.14 15.44
CA LYS A 120 -11.08 2.54 15.84
C LYS A 120 -12.13 3.48 15.24
N ARG A 121 -13.42 3.19 15.41
CA ARG A 121 -14.44 4.26 15.34
C ARG A 121 -14.39 5.01 16.69
N PRO A 122 -14.30 6.34 16.71
CA PRO A 122 -14.52 7.11 17.93
C PRO A 122 -15.92 6.84 18.49
#